data_AF-A4AV61-F1
#
_entry.id   AF-A4AV61-F1
#
_cell.length_a   1.000
_cell.length_b   1.000
_cell.length_c   1.000
_cell.angle_alpha   90.00
_cell.angle_beta   90.00
_cell.angle_gamma   90.00
#
_symmetry.space_group_name_H-M   'P 1'
#
loop_
_entity.id
_entity.type
_entity.pdbx_description
1 polymer ?
#
loop_
_entity_poly.entity_id
_entity_poly.type
_entity_poly.pdbx_seq_one_letter_code
_entity_poly.pdbx_strand_id
1 'polypeptide(L)'
;MKNTITFLSLILIIPVLALAQTVNTVFDEVAPFSEGLAAVRIENQWGFINENAELVLDFRDDLVWNKDADTSVPGVLGIRYPEFKNGRCMIQILKEDSIPYYGFIDQSGEIIIQPEYLNITQFDHENAIGIYVRKAFQGNNEIKLKVIDYIFTEVVVNISGEIIWPIAEREHILTAKRRYETPELKAKLIAKDLLVYRTKDDKWETKKLNISL
;
A
#
# COMPACT_ATOMS: atom_id res chain seq x y z
N MET A 1 -46.76 50.75 31.23
CA MET A 1 -46.90 49.92 30.01
C MET A 1 -45.50 49.64 29.50
N LYS A 2 -44.97 48.43 29.76
CA LYS A 2 -43.59 48.00 29.50
C LYS A 2 -43.55 47.15 28.23
N ASN A 3 -43.32 47.75 27.07
CA ASN A 3 -43.05 47.03 25.83
C ASN A 3 -41.84 47.69 25.19
N THR A 4 -40.71 46.97 25.06
CA THR A 4 -39.70 47.08 23.97
C THR A 4 -38.32 46.53 24.36
N ILE A 5 -38.17 45.25 24.71
CA ILE A 5 -36.86 44.57 24.65
C ILE A 5 -37.05 43.08 24.30
N THR A 6 -37.42 42.77 23.06
CA THR A 6 -37.38 41.37 22.56
C THR A 6 -37.02 41.24 21.07
N PHE A 7 -36.58 42.32 20.41
CA PHE A 7 -36.23 42.25 18.97
C PHE A 7 -34.73 42.15 18.69
N LEU A 8 -33.86 42.54 19.64
CA LEU A 8 -32.41 42.53 19.44
C LEU A 8 -31.74 41.17 19.71
N SER A 9 -32.35 40.31 20.53
CA SER A 9 -31.79 38.99 20.87
C SER A 9 -31.99 37.95 19.76
N LEU A 10 -33.04 38.08 18.94
CA LEU A 10 -33.31 37.14 17.84
C LEU A 10 -32.34 37.33 16.67
N ILE A 11 -31.90 38.56 16.40
CA ILE A 11 -30.97 38.89 15.31
C ILE A 11 -29.53 38.45 15.63
N LEU A 12 -29.16 38.30 16.91
CA LEU A 12 -27.82 37.85 17.31
C LEU A 12 -27.65 36.32 17.26
N ILE A 13 -28.73 35.55 17.23
CA ILE A 13 -28.70 34.07 17.15
C ILE A 13 -28.65 33.59 15.70
N ILE A 14 -29.23 34.35 14.77
CA ILE A 14 -29.31 34.01 13.34
C ILE A 14 -27.94 33.94 12.61
N PRO A 15 -26.87 34.72 12.92
CA PRO A 15 -25.61 34.59 12.20
C PRO A 15 -24.81 33.35 12.64
N VAL A 16 -25.13 32.76 13.80
CA VAL A 16 -24.45 31.54 14.30
C VAL A 16 -25.01 30.27 13.66
N LEU A 17 -26.26 30.30 13.16
CA LEU A 17 -26.90 29.18 12.48
C LEU A 17 -26.53 29.08 10.99
N ALA A 18 -25.85 30.08 10.41
CA ALA A 18 -25.71 30.24 8.96
C ALA A 18 -24.40 29.68 8.35
N LEU A 19 -23.58 28.89 9.07
CA LEU A 19 -22.31 28.38 8.51
C LEU A 19 -22.07 26.87 8.70
N ALA A 20 -23.11 26.06 8.94
CA ALA A 20 -23.01 24.63 8.67
C ALA A 20 -23.26 24.38 7.18
N GLN A 21 -22.45 24.97 6.29
CA GLN A 21 -22.44 24.55 4.89
C GLN A 21 -21.86 23.14 4.87
N THR A 22 -22.75 22.14 4.83
CA THR A 22 -22.38 20.75 4.58
C THR A 22 -21.78 20.72 3.19
N VAL A 23 -20.44 20.75 3.10
CA VAL A 23 -19.74 20.50 1.85
C VAL A 23 -20.02 19.05 1.52
N ASN A 24 -20.96 18.83 0.61
CA ASN A 24 -21.33 17.51 0.15
C ASN A 24 -20.24 17.07 -0.84
N THR A 25 -19.14 16.52 -0.32
CA THR A 25 -18.09 15.95 -1.16
C THR A 25 -18.65 14.72 -1.84
N VAL A 26 -18.77 14.76 -3.17
CA VAL A 26 -19.22 13.62 -3.96
C VAL A 26 -17.99 12.80 -4.34
N PHE A 27 -17.95 11.55 -3.91
CA PHE A 27 -16.90 10.60 -4.27
C PHE A 27 -17.35 9.75 -5.45
N ASP A 28 -16.42 9.42 -6.35
CA ASP A 28 -16.65 8.47 -7.45
C ASP A 28 -16.77 7.04 -6.93
N GLU A 29 -16.10 6.75 -5.81
CA GLU A 29 -16.03 5.43 -5.22
C GLU A 29 -15.74 5.52 -3.72
N VAL A 30 -16.31 4.58 -2.96
CA VAL A 30 -16.08 4.44 -1.52
C VAL A 30 -15.83 2.96 -1.24
N ALA A 31 -14.69 2.64 -0.65
CA ALA A 31 -14.34 1.30 -0.21
C ALA A 31 -14.95 0.97 1.16
N PRO A 32 -15.14 -0.31 1.51
CA PRO A 32 -15.50 -0.70 2.88
C PRO A 32 -14.49 -0.21 3.91
N PHE A 33 -14.95 0.02 5.14
CA PHE A 33 -14.06 0.33 6.26
C PHE A 33 -13.11 -0.83 6.58
N SER A 34 -11.84 -0.52 6.80
CA SER A 34 -10.80 -1.39 7.36
C SER A 34 -10.02 -0.58 8.40
N GLU A 35 -9.85 -1.13 9.61
CA GLU A 35 -9.10 -0.45 10.70
C GLU A 35 -9.62 0.96 11.03
N GLY A 36 -10.94 1.18 10.91
CA GLY A 36 -11.59 2.46 11.20
C GLY A 36 -11.47 3.51 10.09
N LEU A 37 -10.88 3.18 8.94
CA LEU A 37 -10.76 4.06 7.77
C LEU A 37 -11.41 3.47 6.53
N ALA A 38 -12.02 4.31 5.69
CA ALA A 38 -12.53 3.93 4.38
C ALA A 38 -11.81 4.75 3.29
N ALA A 39 -11.33 4.08 2.25
CA ALA A 39 -10.77 4.76 1.10
C ALA A 39 -11.89 5.39 0.26
N VAL A 40 -11.69 6.61 -0.20
CA VAL A 40 -12.62 7.36 -1.05
C VAL A 40 -11.89 7.87 -2.29
N ARG A 41 -12.52 7.79 -3.46
CA ARG A 41 -11.91 8.18 -4.74
C ARG A 41 -12.56 9.42 -5.32
N ILE A 42 -11.72 10.31 -5.86
CA ILE A 42 -12.10 11.40 -6.77
C ILE A 42 -11.17 11.32 -7.97
N GLU A 43 -11.73 11.17 -9.16
CA GLU A 43 -10.99 10.94 -10.40
C GLU A 43 -10.02 9.75 -10.24
N ASN A 44 -8.71 9.97 -10.38
CA ASN A 44 -7.70 8.91 -10.25
C ASN A 44 -6.97 8.91 -8.92
N GLN A 45 -7.47 9.67 -7.93
CA GLN A 45 -6.81 9.83 -6.63
C GLN A 45 -7.67 9.25 -5.52
N TRP A 46 -7.02 8.66 -4.53
CA TRP A 46 -7.66 8.11 -3.34
C TRP A 46 -7.23 8.86 -2.09
N GLY A 47 -8.19 9.17 -1.22
CA GLY A 47 -7.97 9.62 0.15
C GLY A 47 -8.60 8.65 1.14
N PHE A 48 -8.49 8.93 2.44
CA PHE A 48 -9.15 8.13 3.47
C PHE A 48 -9.98 8.99 4.40
N ILE A 49 -11.19 8.53 4.70
CA ILE A 49 -12.08 9.13 5.70
C ILE A 49 -12.25 8.21 6.92
N ASN A 50 -12.55 8.80 8.08
CA ASN A 50 -12.97 8.05 9.27
C ASN A 50 -14.49 7.82 9.31
N GLU A 51 -14.98 7.19 10.38
CA GLU A 51 -16.41 6.91 10.60
C GLU A 51 -17.28 8.17 10.77
N ASN A 52 -16.67 9.32 11.07
CA ASN A 52 -17.35 10.62 11.11
C ASN A 52 -17.37 11.34 9.75
N ALA A 53 -16.92 10.66 8.69
CA ALA A 53 -16.73 11.21 7.34
C ALA A 53 -15.71 12.36 7.26
N GLU A 54 -14.77 12.43 8.21
CA GLU A 54 -13.68 13.39 8.19
C GLU A 54 -12.51 12.82 7.39
N LEU A 55 -11.92 13.62 6.49
CA LEU A 55 -10.73 13.25 5.73
C LEU A 55 -9.52 13.14 6.67
N VAL A 56 -8.96 11.93 6.79
CA VAL A 56 -7.80 11.58 7.62
C VAL A 56 -6.51 11.58 6.82
N LEU A 57 -6.55 11.06 5.58
CA LEU A 57 -5.43 11.11 4.64
C LEU A 57 -5.90 11.78 3.35
N ASP A 58 -5.15 12.79 2.91
CA ASP A 58 -5.45 13.53 1.70
C ASP A 58 -5.35 12.67 0.44
N PHE A 59 -5.89 13.16 -0.66
CA PHE A 59 -5.92 12.46 -1.94
C PHE A 59 -4.53 12.26 -2.52
N ARG A 60 -4.26 11.03 -2.96
CA ARG A 60 -2.98 10.58 -3.50
C ARG A 60 -3.18 9.77 -4.77
N ASP A 61 -2.27 9.94 -5.72
CA ASP A 61 -2.22 9.21 -7.00
C ASP A 61 -1.29 7.97 -6.95
N ASP A 62 -0.54 7.80 -5.87
CA ASP A 62 0.45 6.74 -5.68
C ASP A 62 -0.07 5.53 -4.91
N LEU A 63 -1.30 5.57 -4.40
CA LEU A 63 -1.94 4.42 -3.73
C LEU A 63 -2.20 3.28 -4.74
N VAL A 64 -1.97 2.04 -4.34
CA VAL A 64 -2.16 0.87 -5.22
C VAL A 64 -3.63 0.49 -5.30
N TRP A 65 -4.17 0.41 -6.52
CA TRP A 65 -5.52 -0.07 -6.78
C TRP A 65 -5.69 -0.49 -8.26
N ASN A 66 -6.65 -1.38 -8.51
CA ASN A 66 -7.11 -1.75 -9.84
C ASN A 66 -8.57 -2.23 -9.78
N LYS A 67 -9.49 -1.48 -10.40
CA LYS A 67 -10.93 -1.82 -10.43
C LYS A 67 -11.22 -3.24 -10.95
N ASP A 68 -10.37 -3.76 -11.84
CA ASP A 68 -10.50 -5.06 -12.49
C ASP A 68 -9.63 -6.13 -11.81
N ALA A 69 -9.13 -5.86 -10.59
CA ALA A 69 -8.31 -6.81 -9.84
C ALA A 69 -9.05 -8.12 -9.56
N ASP A 70 -8.35 -9.22 -9.81
CA ASP A 70 -8.72 -10.54 -9.32
C ASP A 70 -8.24 -10.69 -7.87
N THR A 71 -9.15 -10.51 -6.93
CA THR A 71 -8.87 -10.55 -5.48
C THR A 71 -8.41 -11.94 -4.99
N SER A 72 -8.45 -12.98 -5.84
CA SER A 72 -7.87 -14.29 -5.52
C SER A 72 -6.36 -14.36 -5.77
N VAL A 73 -5.81 -13.41 -6.53
CA VAL A 73 -4.38 -13.30 -6.82
C VAL A 73 -3.68 -12.57 -5.67
N PRO A 74 -2.62 -13.16 -5.08
CA PRO A 74 -1.87 -12.48 -4.03
C PRO A 74 -1.05 -11.32 -4.59
N GLY A 75 -0.71 -10.38 -3.72
CA GLY A 75 0.14 -9.27 -4.08
C GLY A 75 -0.62 -8.09 -4.68
N VAL A 76 0.11 -7.22 -5.36
CA VAL A 76 -0.40 -5.95 -5.89
C VAL A 76 -1.52 -6.15 -6.94
N LEU A 77 -1.53 -7.29 -7.62
CA LEU A 77 -2.50 -7.61 -8.67
C LEU A 77 -3.90 -7.90 -8.11
N GLY A 78 -4.00 -8.26 -6.83
CA GLY A 78 -5.27 -8.53 -6.15
C GLY A 78 -5.90 -7.32 -5.46
N ILE A 79 -5.27 -6.13 -5.54
CA ILE A 79 -5.71 -4.94 -4.81
C ILE A 79 -6.75 -4.19 -5.62
N ARG A 80 -8.03 -4.33 -5.24
CA ARG A 80 -9.13 -3.62 -5.90
C ARG A 80 -9.16 -2.13 -5.58
N TYR A 81 -8.96 -1.80 -4.31
CA TYR A 81 -8.96 -0.46 -3.76
C TYR A 81 -7.91 -0.38 -2.64
N PRO A 82 -7.42 0.83 -2.30
CA PRO A 82 -6.51 1.01 -1.19
C PRO A 82 -7.19 0.67 0.15
N GLU A 83 -6.47 0.04 1.05
CA GLU A 83 -6.94 -0.21 2.41
C GLU A 83 -5.74 -0.25 3.37
N PHE A 84 -6.00 0.09 4.63
CA PHE A 84 -5.04 -0.14 5.71
C PHE A 84 -5.20 -1.56 6.24
N LYS A 85 -4.06 -2.27 6.32
CA LYS A 85 -3.88 -3.55 7.00
C LYS A 85 -2.64 -3.49 7.87
N ASN A 86 -2.80 -3.84 9.15
CA ASN A 86 -1.81 -3.67 10.19
C ASN A 86 -1.21 -2.24 10.21
N GLY A 87 -2.05 -1.22 10.01
CA GLY A 87 -1.64 0.17 9.97
C GLY A 87 -0.74 0.54 8.79
N ARG A 88 -0.75 -0.25 7.71
CA ARG A 88 0.02 -0.01 6.48
C ARG A 88 -0.90 0.04 5.27
N CYS A 89 -0.67 1.01 4.39
CA CYS A 89 -1.35 1.10 3.09
C CYS A 89 -0.29 1.07 1.98
N MET A 90 -0.57 0.30 0.93
CA MET A 90 0.39 0.08 -0.15
C MET A 90 0.44 1.27 -1.10
N ILE A 91 1.66 1.67 -1.47
CA ILE A 91 1.95 2.69 -2.49
C ILE A 91 2.81 2.13 -3.61
N GLN A 92 2.81 2.79 -4.76
CA GLN A 92 3.69 2.52 -5.88
C GLN A 92 4.46 3.76 -6.32
N ILE A 93 5.72 3.56 -6.73
CA ILE A 93 6.54 4.59 -7.37
C ILE A 93 7.15 4.00 -8.63
N LEU A 94 7.02 4.71 -9.75
CA LEU A 94 7.72 4.37 -10.99
C LEU A 94 9.20 4.75 -10.86
N LYS A 95 10.11 3.78 -11.00
CA LYS A 95 11.56 4.02 -11.07
C LYS A 95 11.99 4.40 -12.50
N GLU A 96 13.27 4.74 -12.69
CA GLU A 96 13.86 5.22 -13.96
C GLU A 96 13.44 4.42 -15.21
N ASP A 97 13.25 3.10 -15.07
CA ASP A 97 12.83 2.21 -16.15
C ASP A 97 11.30 2.16 -16.40
N SER A 98 10.52 3.06 -15.78
CA SER A 98 9.04 3.02 -15.73
C SER A 98 8.48 1.73 -15.13
N ILE A 99 9.26 1.04 -14.30
CA ILE A 99 8.82 -0.15 -13.57
C ILE A 99 8.21 0.32 -12.25
N PRO A 100 7.00 -0.13 -11.88
CA PRO A 100 6.44 0.15 -10.56
C PRO A 100 7.18 -0.62 -9.48
N TYR A 101 7.55 0.09 -8.42
CA TYR A 101 8.07 -0.47 -7.19
C TYR A 101 7.08 -0.16 -6.08
N TYR A 102 6.86 -1.12 -5.20
CA TYR A 102 5.84 -1.07 -4.18
C TYR A 102 6.46 -0.93 -2.79
N GLY A 103 5.81 -0.13 -1.96
CA GLY A 103 6.16 0.11 -0.56
C GLY A 103 4.91 0.37 0.26
N PHE A 104 5.07 0.87 1.47
CA PHE A 104 3.95 1.14 2.36
C PHE A 104 4.10 2.47 3.10
N ILE A 105 2.98 3.15 3.23
CA ILE A 105 2.81 4.30 4.12
C ILE A 105 2.09 3.90 5.41
N ASP A 106 2.26 4.69 6.46
CA ASP A 106 1.38 4.65 7.62
C ASP A 106 0.13 5.54 7.45
N GLN A 107 -0.71 5.62 8.49
CA GLN A 107 -1.94 6.42 8.47
C GLN A 107 -1.71 7.93 8.39
N SER A 108 -0.50 8.41 8.69
CA SER A 108 -0.12 9.82 8.50
C SER A 108 0.29 10.13 7.06
N GLY A 109 0.56 9.09 6.25
CA GLY A 109 1.05 9.21 4.89
C GLY A 109 2.57 9.15 4.76
N GLU A 110 3.29 8.90 5.85
CA GLU A 110 4.74 8.72 5.86
C GLU A 110 5.12 7.35 5.32
N ILE A 111 6.14 7.28 4.46
CA ILE A 111 6.67 6.03 3.91
C ILE A 111 7.45 5.30 5.01
N ILE A 112 6.88 4.21 5.54
CA ILE A 112 7.55 3.34 6.52
C ILE A 112 8.34 2.23 5.82
N ILE A 113 7.83 1.71 4.71
CA ILE A 113 8.51 0.69 3.91
C ILE A 113 8.79 1.27 2.54
N GLN A 114 10.07 1.42 2.23
CA GLN A 114 10.50 2.04 0.99
C GLN A 114 10.02 1.24 -0.23
N PRO A 115 9.66 1.92 -1.35
CA PRO A 115 9.32 1.26 -2.61
C PRO A 115 10.50 0.52 -3.23
N GLU A 116 10.70 -0.71 -2.77
CA GLU A 116 11.83 -1.61 -3.07
C GLU A 116 11.37 -3.02 -3.48
N TYR A 117 10.07 -3.20 -3.70
CA TYR A 117 9.46 -4.49 -4.06
C TYR A 117 8.86 -4.46 -5.47
N LEU A 118 9.05 -5.50 -6.28
CA LEU A 118 8.37 -5.63 -7.58
C LEU A 118 6.96 -6.21 -7.47
N ASN A 119 6.67 -6.89 -6.37
CA ASN A 119 5.36 -7.37 -5.98
C ASN A 119 5.39 -7.62 -4.47
N ILE A 120 4.32 -7.34 -3.74
CA ILE A 120 4.22 -7.56 -2.31
C ILE A 120 2.75 -7.73 -1.90
N THR A 121 2.46 -8.64 -0.97
CA THR A 121 1.11 -8.82 -0.41
C THR A 121 0.73 -7.67 0.51
N GLN A 122 -0.57 -7.51 0.77
CA GLN A 122 -1.00 -6.81 1.98
C GLN A 122 -0.41 -7.49 3.22
N PHE A 123 -0.33 -6.73 4.31
CA PHE A 123 0.02 -7.30 5.60
C PHE A 123 -1.10 -8.21 6.09
N ASP A 124 -0.71 -9.39 6.53
CA ASP A 124 -1.56 -10.33 7.25
C ASP A 124 -0.76 -10.88 8.43
N HIS A 125 -1.36 -10.88 9.61
CA HIS A 125 -0.69 -11.26 10.86
C HIS A 125 0.68 -10.59 11.05
N GLU A 126 0.78 -9.28 10.76
CA GLU A 126 2.00 -8.45 10.91
C GLU A 126 3.14 -8.75 9.92
N ASN A 127 2.90 -9.60 8.91
CA ASN A 127 3.89 -9.94 7.90
C ASN A 127 3.35 -9.79 6.49
N ALA A 128 4.24 -9.55 5.54
CA ALA A 128 3.95 -9.58 4.11
C ALA A 128 5.00 -10.41 3.39
N ILE A 129 4.64 -10.94 2.22
CA ILE A 129 5.58 -11.60 1.31
C ILE A 129 5.78 -10.70 0.10
N GLY A 130 7.03 -10.43 -0.25
CA GLY A 130 7.35 -9.60 -1.41
C GLY A 130 8.60 -10.03 -2.15
N ILE A 131 8.73 -9.57 -3.39
CA ILE A 131 9.93 -9.72 -4.21
C ILE A 131 10.77 -8.46 -4.05
N TYR A 132 11.70 -8.51 -3.10
CA TYR A 132 12.62 -7.43 -2.77
C TYR A 132 13.70 -7.29 -3.84
N VAL A 133 14.05 -6.04 -4.18
CA VAL A 133 15.07 -5.71 -5.17
C VAL A 133 16.29 -5.12 -4.48
N ARG A 134 17.42 -5.84 -4.56
CA ARG A 134 18.72 -5.32 -4.14
C ARG A 134 19.54 -4.93 -5.37
N LYS A 135 20.04 -3.70 -5.41
CA LYS A 135 21.04 -3.25 -6.38
C LYS A 135 22.43 -3.61 -5.86
N ALA A 136 23.19 -4.38 -6.62
CA ALA A 136 24.59 -4.67 -6.35
C ALA A 136 25.47 -3.96 -7.38
N PHE A 137 26.38 -3.09 -6.91
CA PHE A 137 27.34 -2.44 -7.81
C PHE A 137 28.44 -3.44 -8.16
N GLN A 138 28.53 -3.80 -9.44
CA GLN A 138 29.50 -4.78 -9.92
C GLN A 138 30.86 -4.16 -10.30
N GLY A 139 30.92 -2.82 -10.41
CA GLY A 139 32.10 -2.09 -10.87
C GLY A 139 31.80 -1.26 -12.11
N ASN A 140 32.86 -0.83 -12.78
CA ASN A 140 32.77 -0.12 -14.04
C ASN A 140 33.16 -1.06 -15.18
N ASN A 141 32.45 -1.01 -16.30
CA ASN A 141 32.90 -1.69 -17.51
C ASN A 141 34.13 -1.00 -18.11
N GLU A 142 34.72 -1.59 -19.16
CA GLU A 142 35.91 -1.05 -19.84
C GLU A 142 35.72 0.38 -20.38
N ILE A 143 34.46 0.81 -20.54
CA ILE A 143 34.05 2.15 -21.00
C ILE A 143 33.62 3.06 -19.83
N LYS A 144 33.97 2.70 -18.59
CA LYS A 144 33.68 3.44 -17.35
C LYS A 144 32.19 3.61 -17.01
N LEU A 145 31.29 2.84 -17.62
CA LEU A 145 29.88 2.83 -17.23
C LEU A 145 29.69 1.93 -16.02
N LYS A 146 28.89 2.39 -15.05
CA LYS A 146 28.52 1.63 -13.86
C LYS A 146 27.71 0.40 -14.26
N VAL A 147 28.18 -0.78 -13.87
CA VAL A 147 27.44 -2.03 -14.01
C VAL A 147 26.72 -2.28 -12.69
N ILE A 148 25.38 -2.33 -12.75
CA ILE A 148 24.51 -2.60 -11.60
C ILE A 148 23.81 -3.92 -11.87
N ASP A 149 24.03 -4.88 -10.99
CA ASP A 149 23.26 -6.11 -10.95
C ASP A 149 22.01 -5.90 -10.10
N TYR A 150 20.89 -6.43 -10.60
CA TYR A 150 19.65 -6.50 -9.85
C TYR A 150 19.49 -7.91 -9.31
N ILE A 151 19.47 -8.04 -7.99
CA ILE A 151 19.21 -9.30 -7.30
C ILE A 151 17.78 -9.23 -6.75
N PHE A 152 16.96 -10.17 -7.18
CA PHE A 152 15.57 -10.29 -6.74
C PHE A 152 15.48 -11.41 -5.72
N THR A 153 14.88 -11.13 -4.57
CA THR A 153 14.70 -12.14 -3.52
C THR A 153 13.26 -12.10 -3.05
N GLU A 154 12.58 -13.24 -3.09
CA GLU A 154 11.29 -13.38 -2.41
C GLU A 154 11.56 -13.49 -0.92
N VAL A 155 10.92 -12.63 -0.12
CA VAL A 155 11.20 -12.45 1.30
C VAL A 155 9.91 -12.36 2.09
N VAL A 156 10.00 -12.70 3.39
CA VAL A 156 9.01 -12.30 4.39
C VAL A 156 9.52 -11.03 5.07
N VAL A 157 8.66 -10.03 5.19
CA VAL A 157 8.94 -8.72 5.80
C VAL A 157 7.90 -8.40 6.87
N ASN A 158 8.32 -7.79 7.98
CA ASN A 158 7.42 -7.37 9.07
C ASN A 158 6.88 -5.94 8.88
N ILE A 159 6.01 -5.48 9.79
CA ILE A 159 5.38 -4.15 9.72
C ILE A 159 6.35 -2.95 9.80
N SER A 160 7.60 -3.15 10.26
CA SER A 160 8.64 -2.11 10.27
C SER A 160 9.48 -2.10 8.99
N GLY A 161 9.27 -3.07 8.09
CA GLY A 161 10.05 -3.20 6.85
C GLY A 161 11.30 -4.07 6.98
N GLU A 162 11.51 -4.73 8.12
CA GLU A 162 12.63 -5.63 8.32
C GLU A 162 12.38 -6.97 7.62
N ILE A 163 13.34 -7.41 6.82
CA ILE A 163 13.31 -8.74 6.20
C ILE A 163 13.60 -9.79 7.28
N ILE A 164 12.56 -10.51 7.68
CA ILE A 164 12.66 -11.55 8.73
C ILE A 164 13.11 -12.89 8.18
N TRP A 165 12.84 -13.17 6.89
CA TRP A 165 13.25 -14.42 6.26
C TRP A 165 13.43 -14.29 4.75
N PRO A 166 14.61 -14.59 4.19
CA PRO A 166 14.80 -14.75 2.76
C PRO A 166 14.30 -16.13 2.31
N ILE A 167 13.35 -16.16 1.37
CA ILE A 167 12.75 -17.42 0.88
C ILE A 167 13.60 -18.00 -0.24
N ALA A 168 13.75 -17.26 -1.35
CA ALA A 168 14.51 -17.70 -2.50
C ALA A 168 14.88 -16.52 -3.40
N GLU A 169 16.03 -16.61 -4.06
CA GLU A 169 16.36 -15.71 -5.16
C GLU A 169 15.50 -16.03 -6.40
N ARG A 170 15.12 -14.98 -7.12
CA ARG A 170 14.25 -15.05 -8.29
C ARG A 170 15.06 -14.72 -9.54
N GLU A 171 15.11 -15.67 -10.45
CA GLU A 171 15.76 -15.53 -11.75
C GLU A 171 14.73 -15.19 -12.84
N HIS A 172 15.23 -14.77 -14.01
CA HIS A 172 14.43 -14.52 -15.21
C HIS A 172 13.35 -13.42 -15.09
N ILE A 173 13.48 -12.50 -14.13
CA ILE A 173 12.63 -11.31 -14.06
C ILE A 173 13.09 -10.32 -15.12
N LEU A 174 12.22 -10.05 -16.09
CA LEU A 174 12.48 -9.08 -17.15
C LEU A 174 12.13 -7.68 -16.66
N THR A 175 13.14 -6.83 -16.50
CA THR A 175 12.96 -5.43 -16.08
C THR A 175 12.90 -4.44 -17.25
N ALA A 176 12.93 -4.91 -18.50
CA ALA A 176 12.77 -4.04 -19.65
C ALA A 176 11.30 -3.64 -19.82
N LYS A 177 10.96 -2.34 -19.74
CA LYS A 177 9.58 -1.79 -19.82
C LYS A 177 8.63 -2.50 -20.79
N ARG A 178 9.08 -2.78 -22.02
CA ARG A 178 8.25 -3.40 -23.07
C ARG A 178 7.86 -4.86 -22.81
N ARG A 179 8.56 -5.54 -21.89
CA ARG A 179 8.37 -6.95 -21.54
C ARG A 179 8.23 -7.15 -20.04
N TYR A 180 8.05 -6.06 -19.29
CA TYR A 180 7.89 -6.15 -17.84
C TYR A 180 6.47 -6.65 -17.56
N GLU A 181 6.41 -7.71 -16.76
CA GLU A 181 5.20 -8.21 -16.14
C GLU A 181 5.46 -8.27 -14.64
N THR A 182 4.47 -7.92 -13.83
CA THR A 182 4.59 -8.03 -12.38
C THR A 182 4.86 -9.49 -12.00
N PRO A 183 6.02 -9.79 -11.36
CA PRO A 183 6.38 -11.17 -11.09
C PRO A 183 5.48 -11.80 -10.03
N GLU A 184 5.07 -13.05 -10.24
CA GLU A 184 4.23 -13.79 -9.30
C GLU A 184 4.98 -14.16 -8.00
N LEU A 185 4.23 -14.14 -6.90
CA LEU A 185 4.66 -14.66 -5.61
C LEU A 185 4.50 -16.19 -5.60
N LYS A 186 5.56 -16.89 -5.21
CA LYS A 186 5.60 -18.36 -5.13
C LYS A 186 5.51 -18.86 -3.68
N ALA A 187 5.39 -17.94 -2.73
CA ALA A 187 5.16 -18.22 -1.33
C ALA A 187 3.85 -17.59 -0.82
N LYS A 188 3.32 -18.19 0.25
CA LYS A 188 2.12 -17.73 0.96
C LYS A 188 2.29 -17.95 2.46
N LEU A 189 1.80 -17.01 3.26
CA LEU A 189 1.55 -17.25 4.68
C LEU A 189 0.19 -17.93 4.80
N ILE A 190 0.15 -19.04 5.55
CA ILE A 190 -1.11 -19.78 5.82
C ILE A 190 -1.51 -19.71 7.30
N ALA A 191 -0.61 -19.19 8.15
CA ALA A 191 -0.84 -18.78 9.52
C ALA A 191 0.20 -17.71 9.88
N LYS A 192 0.05 -17.06 11.05
CA LYS A 192 0.95 -16.01 11.55
C LYS A 192 2.44 -16.32 11.37
N ASP A 193 2.83 -17.56 11.65
CA ASP A 193 4.22 -18.02 11.64
C ASP A 193 4.44 -19.22 10.71
N LEU A 194 3.50 -19.53 9.81
CA LEU A 194 3.60 -20.69 8.91
C LEU A 194 3.64 -20.25 7.46
N LEU A 195 4.85 -20.32 6.91
CA LEU A 195 5.15 -20.06 5.50
C LEU A 195 5.02 -21.35 4.69
N VAL A 196 4.44 -21.25 3.50
CA VAL A 196 4.46 -22.30 2.47
C VAL A 196 5.03 -21.71 1.19
N TYR A 197 5.99 -22.38 0.56
CA TYR A 197 6.65 -21.87 -0.65
C TYR A 197 7.00 -22.99 -1.63
N ARG A 198 7.12 -22.61 -2.91
CA ARG A 198 7.63 -23.51 -3.96
C ARG A 198 9.15 -23.56 -3.97
N THR A 199 9.70 -24.75 -4.02
CA THR A 199 11.14 -24.99 -4.20
C THR A 199 11.56 -24.89 -5.66
N LYS A 200 12.87 -24.95 -5.94
CA LYS A 200 13.41 -24.99 -7.30
C LYS A 200 12.91 -26.20 -8.11
N ASP A 201 12.59 -27.30 -7.44
CA ASP A 201 12.06 -28.53 -8.05
C ASP A 201 10.52 -28.52 -8.18
N ASP A 202 9.88 -27.34 -8.05
CA ASP A 202 8.44 -27.14 -8.06
C ASP A 202 7.67 -27.96 -7.00
N LYS A 203 8.29 -28.26 -5.85
CA LYS A 203 7.61 -28.90 -4.71
C LYS A 203 7.19 -27.87 -3.68
N TRP A 204 6.17 -28.20 -2.88
CA TRP A 204 5.77 -27.37 -1.74
C TRP A 204 6.57 -27.74 -0.50
N GLU A 205 7.13 -26.74 0.17
CA GLU A 205 7.73 -26.85 1.50
C GLU A 205 7.05 -25.90 2.49
N THR A 206 7.12 -26.25 3.77
CA THR A 206 6.59 -25.43 4.85
C THR A 206 7.71 -25.00 5.80
N LYS A 207 7.69 -23.76 6.27
CA LYS A 207 8.64 -23.24 7.24
C LYS A 207 7.89 -22.54 8.37
N LYS A 208 8.16 -22.97 9.60
CA LYS A 208 7.76 -22.20 10.79
C LYS A 208 8.75 -21.05 10.98
N LEU A 209 8.25 -19.82 11.03
CA LEU A 209 9.03 -18.63 11.27
C LEU A 209 9.20 -18.49 12.79
N ASN A 210 10.45 -18.48 13.26
CA ASN A 210 10.75 -18.22 14.67
C ASN A 210 10.69 -16.71 14.91
N ILE A 211 9.47 -16.17 14.89
CA ILE A 211 9.21 -14.77 15.20
C ILE A 211 9.19 -14.70 16.73
N SER A 212 10.27 -14.21 17.33
CA SER A 212 10.31 -13.95 18.77
C SER A 212 9.24 -12.90 19.11
N LEU A 213 8.32 -13.27 20.01
CA LEU A 213 7.28 -12.42 20.59
C LEU A 213 7.89 -11.25 21.38
#